data_AF-A0A2P5TKM8-F1
#
_entry.id   AF-A0A2P5TKM8-F1
#
_cell.length_a   1.000
_cell.length_b   1.000
_cell.length_c   1.000
_cell.angle_alpha   90.00
_cell.angle_beta   90.00
_cell.angle_gamma   90.00
#
_symmetry.space_group_name_H-M   'P 1'
#
loop_
_entity.id
_entity.type
_entity.pdbx_description
1 polymer ?
#
loop_
_entity_poly.entity_id
_entity_poly.type
_entity_poly.pdbx_seq_one_letter_code
_entity_poly.pdbx_strand_id
1 'polypeptide(L)'
;MTRISLPYLWFWCFAAWSLGGMHYFMHNPGGSGFYLPFNMVGWIFISLMTGLGLWQMTLNRSVSYSRFHLWCWLVLLLLLVPLLYPNRGFADHALPRLAGLAGGLLFYFALLQCRLNETARYRLLYLLLAAISLEALLGLIQYYLLTPGNLIGYNTDTNRPYGIFQQPNVMASFMATGLMLACYLGLADKRRLPVIRQLWLGAVLFSVPLLLVVLQSRVGLLGGVIGLLLLLPLAWQTDRKRLLIGLGLVLAGIVAALYSQSLNEGVQRGVEALANPGYRKGYWQQGLAMIQASPLFGFGYGDFERQFMEFYNASRVAEGLLPPMEPNLDHPHNELLYWGIEGGLLPVLAIVSVALALVRLLFKAPWRHALALAALVWPIALHSQTEYPFYHSLAHWITLLVLLYWIDTRLEALHSQPYRPWLLARFAALLIPALVVPFMLTGLQTARVVTQYERGGGKEPELLLSASNPLAWLTRLEFNAMSLRLAVGSAQQNTEELQAYVDWGQQFVLHTPRANIYYNMALALNRLDRQQEAEQLLQQARYFYPNDAMLQEDNIDKALQTLDQGHVSQADKTAMIGPAEES
;
A
#
# COMPACT_ATOMS: atom_id res chain seq x y z
N MET A 1 -26.95 14.36 -31.47
CA MET A 1 -25.74 13.93 -30.73
C MET A 1 -25.54 14.88 -29.55
N THR A 2 -25.81 14.44 -28.33
CA THR A 2 -25.60 15.24 -27.11
C THR A 2 -24.10 15.46 -26.92
N ARG A 3 -23.63 16.72 -26.88
CA ARG A 3 -22.22 17.03 -26.60
C ARG A 3 -21.90 16.57 -25.18
N ILE A 4 -21.17 15.46 -25.06
CA ILE A 4 -20.66 14.98 -23.79
C ILE A 4 -19.65 16.00 -23.26
N SER A 5 -19.86 16.52 -22.04
CA SER A 5 -18.92 17.43 -21.39
C SER A 5 -17.75 16.66 -20.75
N LEU A 6 -16.56 17.27 -20.64
CA LEU A 6 -15.42 16.60 -20.02
C LEU A 6 -15.63 16.20 -18.55
N PRO A 7 -16.35 16.97 -17.70
CA PRO A 7 -16.68 16.51 -16.35
C PRO A 7 -17.53 15.24 -16.35
N TYR A 8 -18.36 15.03 -17.38
CA TYR A 8 -19.13 13.80 -17.55
C TYR A 8 -18.22 12.63 -17.95
N LEU A 9 -17.27 12.82 -18.87
CA LEU A 9 -16.25 11.80 -19.20
C LEU A 9 -15.38 11.45 -18.00
N TRP A 10 -14.94 12.47 -17.25
CA TRP A 10 -14.17 12.27 -16.02
C TRP A 10 -14.95 11.38 -15.05
N PHE A 11 -16.25 11.65 -14.88
CA PHE A 11 -17.11 10.87 -14.01
C PHE A 11 -17.25 9.41 -14.48
N TRP A 12 -17.41 9.16 -15.78
CA TRP A 12 -17.45 7.79 -16.31
C TRP A 12 -16.10 7.08 -16.19
N CYS A 13 -15.00 7.80 -16.35
CA CYS A 13 -13.66 7.26 -16.12
C CYS A 13 -13.48 6.83 -14.65
N PHE A 14 -13.93 7.68 -13.71
CA PHE A 14 -13.95 7.34 -12.28
C PHE A 14 -14.85 6.13 -12.00
N ALA A 15 -16.03 6.07 -12.62
CA ALA A 15 -16.94 4.92 -12.49
C ALA A 15 -16.29 3.63 -13.01
N ALA A 16 -15.69 3.65 -14.20
CA ALA A 16 -15.02 2.50 -14.80
C ALA A 16 -13.83 2.01 -13.97
N TRP A 17 -13.07 2.93 -13.37
CA TRP A 17 -12.04 2.58 -12.40
C TRP A 17 -12.67 1.94 -11.15
N SER A 18 -13.63 2.61 -10.51
CA SER A 18 -14.22 2.17 -9.24
C SER A 18 -15.01 0.87 -9.32
N LEU A 19 -15.58 0.53 -10.48
CA LEU A 19 -16.43 -0.65 -10.66
C LEU A 19 -15.75 -1.79 -11.43
N GLY A 20 -14.52 -1.56 -11.91
CA GLY A 20 -13.79 -2.53 -12.73
C GLY A 20 -12.29 -2.47 -12.49
N GLY A 21 -11.65 -1.35 -12.85
CA GLY A 21 -10.19 -1.21 -12.82
C GLY A 21 -9.57 -1.45 -11.43
N MET A 22 -10.25 -1.01 -10.36
CA MET A 22 -9.83 -1.23 -8.97
C MET A 22 -9.80 -2.72 -8.59
N HIS A 23 -10.66 -3.54 -9.19
CA HIS A 23 -10.83 -4.96 -8.88
C HIS A 23 -10.03 -5.86 -9.84
N TYR A 24 -9.09 -5.28 -10.59
CA TYR A 24 -8.33 -6.03 -11.60
C TYR A 24 -7.42 -7.06 -10.94
N PHE A 25 -7.78 -8.34 -11.09
CA PHE A 25 -6.96 -9.46 -10.65
C PHE A 25 -6.05 -9.95 -11.77
N MET A 26 -4.80 -10.18 -11.39
CA MET A 26 -3.84 -10.93 -12.17
C MET A 26 -2.90 -11.61 -11.19
N HIS A 27 -2.55 -12.87 -11.47
CA HIS A 27 -1.52 -13.55 -10.71
C HIS A 27 -0.24 -12.71 -10.69
N ASN A 28 0.36 -12.66 -9.52
CA ASN A 28 1.53 -11.86 -9.22
C ASN A 28 2.29 -12.53 -8.06
N PRO A 29 3.58 -12.23 -7.87
CA PRO A 29 4.41 -12.82 -6.81
C PRO A 29 4.21 -12.22 -5.41
N GLY A 30 3.24 -11.32 -5.21
CA GLY A 30 3.05 -10.58 -3.95
C GLY A 30 3.83 -9.27 -3.93
N GLY A 31 3.93 -8.65 -2.75
CA GLY A 31 4.66 -7.40 -2.52
C GLY A 31 3.79 -6.14 -2.46
N SER A 32 4.34 -5.00 -2.87
CA SER A 32 3.68 -3.68 -2.77
C SER A 32 3.86 -2.82 -4.03
N GLY A 33 3.18 -1.66 -4.08
CA GLY A 33 3.32 -0.72 -5.19
C GLY A 33 2.89 -1.32 -6.53
N PHE A 34 3.80 -1.28 -7.50
CA PHE A 34 3.58 -1.80 -8.85
C PHE A 34 3.59 -3.33 -8.94
N TYR A 35 4.06 -4.04 -7.91
CA TYR A 35 3.97 -5.49 -7.87
C TYR A 35 2.53 -6.00 -7.77
N LEU A 36 1.63 -5.15 -7.28
CA LEU A 36 0.20 -5.40 -7.23
C LEU A 36 -0.49 -4.83 -8.50
N PRO A 37 -1.01 -5.68 -9.41
CA PRO A 37 -1.46 -5.26 -10.75
C PRO A 37 -2.61 -4.24 -10.76
N PHE A 38 -3.50 -4.30 -9.76
CA PHE A 38 -4.60 -3.34 -9.63
C PHE A 38 -4.11 -1.90 -9.41
N ASN A 39 -2.92 -1.70 -8.81
CA ASN A 39 -2.32 -0.38 -8.67
C ASN A 39 -1.88 0.20 -10.02
N MET A 40 -1.27 -0.61 -10.89
CA MET A 40 -0.91 -0.18 -12.25
C MET A 40 -2.15 0.17 -13.07
N VAL A 41 -3.19 -0.67 -13.01
CA VAL A 41 -4.48 -0.37 -13.68
C VAL A 41 -5.09 0.90 -13.13
N GLY A 42 -5.05 1.11 -11.81
CA GLY A 42 -5.54 2.35 -11.22
C GLY A 42 -4.79 3.57 -11.76
N TRP A 43 -3.45 3.55 -11.84
CA TRP A 43 -2.67 4.67 -12.37
C TRP A 43 -2.99 5.01 -13.84
N ILE A 44 -3.39 4.03 -14.66
CA ILE A 44 -3.94 4.28 -16.01
C ILE A 44 -5.14 5.21 -15.90
N PHE A 45 -6.15 4.85 -15.10
CA PHE A 45 -7.35 5.67 -14.94
C PHE A 45 -7.06 7.01 -14.26
N ILE A 46 -6.19 7.05 -13.24
CA ILE A 46 -5.81 8.30 -12.56
C ILE A 46 -5.14 9.26 -13.53
N SER A 47 -4.26 8.78 -14.41
CA SER A 47 -3.60 9.62 -15.42
C SER A 47 -4.61 10.19 -16.42
N LEU A 48 -5.55 9.38 -16.90
CA LEU A 48 -6.62 9.81 -17.82
C LEU A 48 -7.53 10.86 -17.17
N MET A 49 -7.96 10.63 -15.93
CA MET A 49 -8.75 11.59 -15.16
C MET A 49 -7.99 12.89 -14.90
N THR A 50 -6.69 12.81 -14.63
CA THR A 50 -5.82 13.98 -14.48
C THR A 50 -5.78 14.77 -15.78
N GLY A 51 -5.57 14.10 -16.92
CA GLY A 51 -5.60 14.72 -18.24
C GLY A 51 -6.93 15.40 -18.55
N LEU A 52 -8.05 14.74 -18.28
CA LEU A 52 -9.40 15.31 -18.48
C LEU A 52 -9.64 16.56 -17.63
N GLY A 53 -9.23 16.56 -16.36
CA GLY A 53 -9.38 17.72 -15.47
C GLY A 53 -8.47 18.88 -15.87
N LEU A 54 -7.21 18.61 -16.23
CA LEU A 54 -6.29 19.63 -16.76
C LEU A 54 -6.80 20.23 -18.07
N TRP A 55 -7.37 19.41 -18.96
CA TRP A 55 -8.00 19.94 -20.17
C TRP A 55 -9.23 20.80 -19.84
N GLN A 56 -10.06 20.36 -18.88
CA GLN A 56 -11.21 21.13 -18.42
C GLN A 56 -10.79 22.50 -17.86
N MET A 57 -9.64 22.60 -17.19
CA MET A 57 -9.08 23.88 -16.76
C MET A 57 -8.91 24.87 -17.92
N THR A 58 -8.48 24.37 -19.09
CA THR A 58 -8.27 25.19 -20.30
C THR A 58 -9.58 25.67 -20.90
N LEU A 59 -10.64 24.84 -20.83
CA LEU A 59 -11.98 25.21 -21.27
C LEU A 59 -12.61 26.25 -20.35
N ASN A 60 -12.38 26.12 -19.04
CA ASN A 60 -12.82 27.08 -18.04
C ASN A 60 -12.09 28.43 -18.16
N ARG A 61 -10.89 28.47 -18.78
CA ARG A 61 -9.95 29.61 -18.82
C ARG A 61 -9.59 30.15 -17.42
N SER A 62 -9.73 29.29 -16.42
CA SER A 62 -9.54 29.65 -15.02
C SER A 62 -9.12 28.43 -14.23
N VAL A 63 -8.22 28.64 -13.27
CA VAL A 63 -7.80 27.62 -12.32
C VAL A 63 -8.70 27.72 -11.08
N SER A 64 -9.13 26.57 -10.56
CA SER A 64 -9.93 26.45 -9.34
C SER A 64 -9.09 25.80 -8.25
N TYR A 65 -9.04 26.38 -7.06
CA TYR A 65 -8.26 25.85 -5.94
C TYR A 65 -8.90 26.21 -4.59
N SER A 66 -8.51 25.49 -3.55
CA SER A 66 -8.80 25.81 -2.14
C SER A 66 -7.50 26.07 -1.39
N ARG A 67 -7.58 26.70 -0.22
CA ARG A 67 -6.38 26.92 0.62
C ARG A 67 -5.84 25.61 1.16
N PHE A 68 -6.72 24.67 1.51
CA PHE A 68 -6.31 23.34 1.98
C PHE A 68 -5.53 22.58 0.89
N HIS A 69 -6.02 22.55 -0.34
CA HIS A 69 -5.31 21.93 -1.46
C HIS A 69 -3.94 22.57 -1.71
N LEU A 70 -3.83 23.91 -1.67
CA LEU A 70 -2.52 24.59 -1.80
C LEU A 70 -1.57 24.25 -0.64
N TRP A 71 -2.09 24.08 0.57
CA TRP A 71 -1.29 23.63 1.72
C TRP A 71 -0.72 22.23 1.50
N CYS A 72 -1.49 21.31 0.91
CA CYS A 72 -0.98 19.98 0.54
C CYS A 72 0.18 20.05 -0.46
N TRP A 73 0.13 20.97 -1.44
CA TRP A 73 1.25 21.21 -2.36
C TRP A 73 2.49 21.76 -1.65
N LEU A 74 2.31 22.70 -0.72
CA LEU A 74 3.42 23.19 0.11
C LEU A 74 4.06 22.05 0.89
N VAL A 75 3.26 21.17 1.48
CA VAL A 75 3.77 20.00 2.21
C VAL A 75 4.53 19.06 1.29
N LEU A 76 4.04 18.78 0.07
CA LEU A 76 4.82 18.01 -0.91
C LEU A 76 6.19 18.67 -1.18
N LEU A 77 6.24 19.99 -1.35
CA LEU A 77 7.51 20.70 -1.54
C LEU A 77 8.46 20.52 -0.35
N LEU A 78 7.94 20.53 0.88
CA LEU A 78 8.73 20.25 2.09
C LEU A 78 9.22 18.79 2.13
N LEU A 79 8.41 17.83 1.67
CA LEU A 79 8.79 16.42 1.56
C LEU A 79 9.83 16.14 0.46
N LEU A 80 10.04 17.07 -0.47
CA LEU A 80 11.12 16.99 -1.46
C LEU A 80 12.46 17.50 -0.92
N VAL A 81 12.47 18.27 0.17
CA VAL A 81 13.70 18.85 0.73
C VAL A 81 14.74 17.78 1.13
N PRO A 82 14.36 16.63 1.75
CA PRO A 82 15.33 15.58 2.09
C PRO A 82 16.12 15.01 0.90
N LEU A 83 15.63 15.15 -0.35
CA LEU A 83 16.40 14.77 -1.55
C LEU A 83 17.69 15.60 -1.72
N LEU A 84 17.77 16.75 -1.05
CA LEU A 84 18.90 17.67 -1.09
C LEU A 84 19.86 17.50 0.09
N TYR A 85 19.60 16.55 1.00
CA TYR A 85 20.44 16.35 2.17
C TYR A 85 21.82 15.77 1.80
N PRO A 86 22.85 15.94 2.66
CA PRO A 86 24.18 15.40 2.41
C PRO A 86 24.22 13.87 2.31
N ASN A 87 23.35 13.17 3.05
CA ASN A 87 23.21 11.71 3.11
C ASN A 87 22.27 11.14 2.03
N ARG A 88 22.27 11.71 0.82
CA ARG A 88 21.36 11.36 -0.29
C ARG A 88 21.76 10.11 -1.10
N GLY A 89 22.58 9.21 -0.54
CA GLY A 89 23.17 8.08 -1.27
C GLY A 89 22.15 7.19 -1.99
N PHE A 90 20.97 7.01 -1.38
CA PHE A 90 19.86 6.19 -1.87
C PHE A 90 18.56 6.98 -2.08
N ALA A 91 18.67 8.29 -2.33
CA ALA A 91 17.51 9.19 -2.47
C ALA A 91 16.58 8.85 -3.64
N ASP A 92 17.07 8.10 -4.63
CA ASP A 92 16.30 7.57 -5.75
C ASP A 92 15.23 6.56 -5.31
N HIS A 93 15.48 5.78 -4.25
CA HIS A 93 14.50 4.85 -3.68
C HIS A 93 13.30 5.56 -3.03
N ALA A 94 13.45 6.83 -2.67
CA ALA A 94 12.34 7.66 -2.20
C ALA A 94 11.44 8.22 -3.32
N LEU A 95 11.92 8.22 -4.58
CA LEU A 95 11.22 8.85 -5.70
C LEU A 95 9.87 8.20 -6.03
N PRO A 96 9.71 6.86 -6.01
CA PRO A 96 8.42 6.24 -6.32
C PRO A 96 7.29 6.70 -5.40
N ARG A 97 7.52 6.75 -4.08
CA ARG A 97 6.50 7.21 -3.11
C ARG A 97 6.22 8.71 -3.23
N LEU A 98 7.24 9.53 -3.51
CA LEU A 98 7.06 10.96 -3.80
C LEU A 98 6.29 11.20 -5.10
N ALA A 99 6.58 10.44 -6.15
CA ALA A 99 5.85 10.49 -7.41
C ALA A 99 4.39 10.07 -7.22
N GLY A 100 4.12 9.06 -6.39
CA GLY A 100 2.76 8.66 -6.01
C GLY A 100 1.99 9.77 -5.27
N LEU A 101 2.65 10.46 -4.33
CA LEU A 101 2.07 11.64 -3.64
C LEU A 101 1.78 12.77 -4.62
N ALA A 102 2.74 13.12 -5.48
CA ALA A 102 2.58 14.15 -6.50
C ALA A 102 1.46 13.82 -7.50
N GLY A 103 1.41 12.58 -7.99
CA GLY A 103 0.36 12.08 -8.88
C GLY A 103 -1.02 12.14 -8.22
N GLY A 104 -1.11 11.81 -6.94
CA GLY A 104 -2.35 11.97 -6.16
C GLY A 104 -2.79 13.43 -6.02
N LEU A 105 -1.87 14.34 -5.71
CA LEU A 105 -2.18 15.77 -5.64
C LEU A 105 -2.56 16.36 -7.01
N LEU A 106 -1.95 15.89 -8.09
CA LEU A 106 -2.37 16.24 -9.46
C LEU A 106 -3.78 15.73 -9.77
N PHE A 107 -4.13 14.53 -9.33
CA PHE A 107 -5.49 14.00 -9.45
C PHE A 107 -6.50 14.85 -8.67
N TYR A 108 -6.21 15.20 -7.42
CA TYR A 108 -7.06 16.09 -6.63
C TYR A 108 -7.18 17.46 -7.32
N PHE A 109 -6.06 18.05 -7.76
CA PHE A 109 -6.07 19.29 -8.52
C PHE A 109 -6.96 19.21 -9.77
N ALA A 110 -6.86 18.14 -10.55
CA ALA A 110 -7.67 17.90 -11.73
C ALA A 110 -9.17 17.78 -11.40
N LEU A 111 -9.52 17.08 -10.31
CA LEU A 111 -10.90 16.95 -9.81
C LEU A 111 -11.50 18.32 -9.43
N LEU A 112 -10.72 19.23 -8.84
CA LEU A 112 -11.16 20.61 -8.57
C LEU A 112 -11.55 21.36 -9.85
N GLN A 113 -10.89 21.09 -10.98
CA GLN A 113 -11.18 21.76 -12.25
C GLN A 113 -12.50 21.32 -12.88
N CYS A 114 -13.01 20.14 -12.53
CA CYS A 114 -14.29 19.63 -13.00
C CYS A 114 -15.50 20.39 -12.44
N ARG A 115 -15.34 21.17 -11.35
CA ARG A 115 -16.39 21.99 -10.72
C ARG A 115 -17.71 21.23 -10.53
N LEU A 116 -17.62 20.01 -10.00
CA LEU A 116 -18.76 19.13 -9.84
C LEU A 116 -19.83 19.76 -8.94
N ASN A 117 -21.08 19.73 -9.41
CA ASN A 117 -22.21 20.15 -8.60
C ASN A 117 -22.44 19.18 -7.42
N GLU A 118 -23.26 19.58 -6.45
CA GLU A 118 -23.53 18.78 -5.26
C GLU A 118 -24.03 17.37 -5.60
N THR A 119 -24.91 17.23 -6.59
CA THR A 119 -25.43 15.93 -7.00
C THR A 119 -24.32 15.01 -7.51
N ALA A 120 -23.42 15.51 -8.36
CA ALA A 120 -22.28 14.76 -8.87
C ALA A 120 -21.29 14.39 -7.76
N ARG A 121 -21.03 15.30 -6.80
CA ARG A 121 -20.17 15.01 -5.65
C ARG A 121 -20.70 13.86 -4.79
N TYR A 122 -22.01 13.82 -4.49
CA TYR A 122 -22.58 12.65 -3.80
C TYR A 122 -22.48 11.37 -4.64
N ARG A 123 -22.64 11.46 -5.97
CA ARG A 123 -22.48 10.28 -6.83
C ARG A 123 -21.05 9.71 -6.76
N LEU A 124 -20.02 10.54 -6.55
CA LEU A 124 -18.66 10.04 -6.29
C LEU A 124 -18.60 9.19 -5.02
N LEU A 125 -19.22 9.65 -3.93
CA LEU A 125 -19.25 8.88 -2.68
C LEU A 125 -20.02 7.56 -2.84
N TYR A 126 -21.11 7.55 -3.61
CA TYR A 126 -21.80 6.29 -3.94
C TYR A 126 -20.96 5.37 -4.82
N LEU A 127 -20.17 5.89 -5.76
CA LEU A 127 -19.26 5.06 -6.56
C LEU A 127 -18.14 4.45 -5.69
N LEU A 128 -17.58 5.22 -4.76
CA LEU A 128 -16.65 4.67 -3.77
C LEU A 128 -17.30 3.58 -2.91
N LEU A 129 -18.53 3.80 -2.43
CA LEU A 129 -19.25 2.79 -1.68
C LEU A 129 -19.56 1.54 -2.52
N ALA A 130 -19.80 1.71 -3.82
CA ALA A 130 -20.01 0.60 -4.75
C ALA A 130 -18.73 -0.22 -4.94
N ALA A 131 -17.57 0.43 -5.11
CA ALA A 131 -16.27 -0.24 -5.13
C ALA A 131 -16.03 -1.04 -3.83
N ILE A 132 -16.30 -0.43 -2.68
CA ILE A 132 -16.21 -1.10 -1.37
C ILE A 132 -17.18 -2.28 -1.27
N SER A 133 -18.39 -2.16 -1.84
CA SER A 133 -19.37 -3.25 -1.84
C SER A 133 -18.92 -4.42 -2.71
N LEU A 134 -18.21 -4.17 -3.82
CA LEU A 134 -17.61 -5.21 -4.65
C LEU A 134 -16.48 -5.93 -3.91
N GLU A 135 -15.63 -5.21 -3.18
CA GLU A 135 -14.64 -5.82 -2.29
C GLU A 135 -15.29 -6.61 -1.16
N ALA A 136 -16.37 -6.10 -0.56
CA ALA A 136 -17.12 -6.84 0.46
C ALA A 136 -17.70 -8.13 -0.11
N LEU A 137 -18.27 -8.09 -1.32
CA LEU A 137 -18.75 -9.28 -2.01
C LEU A 137 -17.61 -10.27 -2.27
N LEU A 138 -16.47 -9.81 -2.79
CA LEU A 138 -15.29 -10.64 -3.01
C LEU A 138 -14.78 -11.26 -1.71
N GLY A 139 -14.73 -10.50 -0.61
CA GLY A 139 -14.33 -10.99 0.71
C GLY A 139 -15.30 -12.05 1.27
N LEU A 140 -16.61 -11.89 1.06
CA LEU A 140 -17.60 -12.90 1.42
C LEU A 140 -17.45 -14.16 0.56
N ILE A 141 -17.19 -14.02 -0.75
CA ILE A 141 -16.91 -15.15 -1.65
C ILE A 141 -15.65 -15.89 -1.20
N GLN A 142 -14.57 -15.16 -0.90
CA GLN A 142 -13.31 -15.72 -0.38
C GLN A 142 -13.55 -16.53 0.88
N TYR A 143 -14.29 -15.96 1.83
CA TYR A 143 -14.47 -16.57 3.15
C TYR A 143 -15.44 -17.76 3.16
N TYR A 144 -16.52 -17.70 2.37
CA TYR A 144 -17.60 -18.68 2.43
C TYR A 144 -17.62 -19.68 1.27
N LEU A 145 -17.10 -19.32 0.09
CA LEU A 145 -17.34 -20.10 -1.14
C LEU A 145 -16.07 -20.69 -1.74
N LEU A 146 -14.90 -20.11 -1.51
CA LEU A 146 -13.67 -20.63 -2.09
C LEU A 146 -13.17 -21.88 -1.37
N THR A 147 -12.71 -22.85 -2.15
CA THR A 147 -12.17 -24.13 -1.70
C THR A 147 -10.67 -24.23 -2.00
N PRO A 148 -9.95 -25.20 -1.41
CA PRO A 148 -8.54 -25.44 -1.73
C PRO A 148 -8.32 -25.60 -3.24
N GLY A 149 -7.24 -25.02 -3.76
CA GLY A 149 -6.93 -25.03 -5.20
C GLY A 149 -7.72 -24.03 -6.04
N ASN A 150 -8.35 -23.03 -5.42
CA ASN A 150 -9.07 -21.97 -6.14
C ASN A 150 -8.17 -21.19 -7.12
N LEU A 151 -8.81 -20.61 -8.14
CA LEU A 151 -8.15 -19.94 -9.26
C LEU A 151 -7.37 -18.66 -8.90
N ILE A 152 -7.61 -18.07 -7.73
CA ILE A 152 -6.97 -16.82 -7.31
C ILE A 152 -5.82 -17.02 -6.32
N GLY A 153 -5.55 -18.27 -5.91
CA GLY A 153 -4.51 -18.59 -4.93
C GLY A 153 -4.87 -18.20 -3.49
N TYR A 154 -6.15 -18.04 -3.17
CA TYR A 154 -6.60 -17.72 -1.82
C TYR A 154 -6.32 -18.88 -0.86
N ASN A 155 -5.72 -18.57 0.30
CA ASN A 155 -5.42 -19.56 1.33
C ASN A 155 -6.68 -19.87 2.17
N THR A 156 -7.30 -21.02 1.89
CA THR A 156 -8.51 -21.49 2.58
C THR A 156 -8.25 -22.09 3.96
N ASP A 157 -7.00 -22.36 4.33
CA ASP A 157 -6.65 -22.96 5.62
C ASP A 157 -6.58 -21.88 6.71
N THR A 158 -5.91 -20.76 6.40
CA THR A 158 -5.96 -19.55 7.24
C THR A 158 -7.33 -18.87 7.15
N ASN A 159 -7.99 -18.99 5.99
CA ASN A 159 -9.31 -18.45 5.65
C ASN A 159 -9.53 -17.00 6.09
N ARG A 160 -8.57 -16.12 5.79
CA ARG A 160 -8.65 -14.70 6.12
C ARG A 160 -8.81 -13.88 4.84
N PRO A 161 -10.03 -13.37 4.51
CA PRO A 161 -10.29 -12.70 3.25
C PRO A 161 -9.42 -11.45 3.09
N TYR A 162 -9.11 -11.07 1.86
CA TYR A 162 -8.29 -9.89 1.57
C TYR A 162 -8.81 -9.05 0.41
N GLY A 163 -9.96 -9.42 -0.17
CA GLY A 163 -10.49 -8.77 -1.36
C GLY A 163 -9.49 -8.87 -2.52
N ILE A 164 -9.28 -7.76 -3.24
CA ILE A 164 -8.22 -7.64 -4.24
C ILE A 164 -6.85 -7.29 -3.65
N PHE A 165 -6.82 -6.80 -2.40
CA PHE A 165 -5.66 -6.14 -1.81
C PHE A 165 -4.52 -7.08 -1.44
N GLN A 166 -4.77 -8.40 -1.38
CA GLN A 166 -3.80 -9.42 -0.95
C GLN A 166 -3.28 -9.25 0.48
N GLN A 167 -3.81 -8.26 1.23
CA GLN A 167 -3.53 -8.03 2.64
C GLN A 167 -4.84 -7.82 3.44
N PRO A 168 -5.18 -8.70 4.42
CA PRO A 168 -6.39 -8.58 5.24
C PRO A 168 -6.54 -7.26 6.03
N ASN A 169 -5.45 -6.67 6.52
CA ASN A 169 -5.45 -5.40 7.26
C ASN A 169 -5.81 -4.22 6.35
N VAL A 170 -5.36 -4.25 5.10
CA VAL A 170 -5.69 -3.26 4.07
C VAL A 170 -7.15 -3.40 3.65
N MET A 171 -7.62 -4.64 3.47
CA MET A 171 -9.05 -4.92 3.29
C MET A 171 -9.89 -4.37 4.45
N ALA A 172 -9.46 -4.58 5.69
CA ALA A 172 -10.21 -4.16 6.88
C ALA A 172 -10.35 -2.63 6.99
N SER A 173 -9.30 -1.85 6.68
CA SER A 173 -9.43 -0.38 6.64
C SER A 173 -10.36 0.09 5.53
N PHE A 174 -10.37 -0.58 4.38
CA PHE A 174 -11.29 -0.28 3.28
C PHE A 174 -12.74 -0.58 3.67
N MET A 175 -12.97 -1.71 4.32
CA MET A 175 -14.28 -2.11 4.87
C MET A 175 -14.76 -1.09 5.91
N ALA A 176 -13.92 -0.72 6.88
CA ALA A 176 -14.26 0.30 7.87
C ALA A 176 -14.62 1.65 7.23
N THR A 177 -13.93 2.04 6.14
CA THR A 177 -14.30 3.23 5.36
C THR A 177 -15.68 3.10 4.70
N GLY A 178 -16.01 1.91 4.19
CA GLY A 178 -17.34 1.59 3.66
C GLY A 178 -18.45 1.73 4.69
N LEU A 179 -18.20 1.27 5.91
CA LEU A 179 -19.12 1.46 7.05
C LEU A 179 -19.39 2.95 7.29
N MET A 180 -18.33 3.77 7.30
CA MET A 180 -18.44 5.22 7.51
C MET A 180 -19.21 5.89 6.37
N LEU A 181 -18.90 5.52 5.13
CA LEU A 181 -19.59 6.03 3.94
C LEU A 181 -21.07 5.66 3.92
N ALA A 182 -21.42 4.41 4.24
CA ALA A 182 -22.81 3.95 4.26
C ALA A 182 -23.63 4.71 5.31
N CYS A 183 -23.09 4.83 6.54
CA CYS A 183 -23.69 5.62 7.60
C CYS A 183 -23.82 7.10 7.21
N TYR A 184 -22.73 7.73 6.76
CA TYR A 184 -22.72 9.14 6.38
C TYR A 184 -23.70 9.44 5.23
N LEU A 185 -23.75 8.62 4.19
CA LEU A 185 -24.68 8.79 3.07
C LEU A 185 -26.14 8.65 3.51
N GLY A 186 -26.45 7.71 4.40
CA GLY A 186 -27.79 7.53 4.97
C GLY A 186 -28.28 8.72 5.82
N LEU A 187 -27.35 9.52 6.35
CA LEU A 187 -27.62 10.68 7.21
C LEU A 187 -27.56 12.01 6.45
N ALA A 188 -26.53 12.21 5.62
CA ALA A 188 -26.21 13.50 5.01
C ALA A 188 -26.93 13.72 3.67
N ASP A 189 -27.26 12.66 2.93
CA ASP A 189 -27.97 12.77 1.66
C ASP A 189 -29.46 13.05 1.90
N LYS A 190 -29.83 14.34 1.89
CA LYS A 190 -31.21 14.80 2.14
C LYS A 190 -32.20 14.45 1.02
N ARG A 191 -31.76 13.89 -0.10
CA ARG A 191 -32.64 13.50 -1.21
C ARG A 191 -33.43 12.25 -0.84
N ARG A 192 -34.63 12.09 -1.41
CA ARG A 192 -35.43 10.88 -1.20
C ARG A 192 -34.72 9.67 -1.81
N LEU A 193 -34.11 8.84 -0.95
CA LEU A 193 -33.38 7.65 -1.37
C LEU A 193 -34.38 6.57 -1.83
N PRO A 194 -34.21 5.99 -3.04
CA PRO A 194 -35.05 4.88 -3.48
C PRO A 194 -34.84 3.67 -2.57
N VAL A 195 -35.85 2.80 -2.45
CA VAL A 195 -35.82 1.62 -1.57
C VAL A 195 -34.59 0.75 -1.82
N ILE A 196 -34.26 0.49 -3.10
CA ILE A 196 -33.08 -0.29 -3.48
C ILE A 196 -31.77 0.26 -2.88
N ARG A 197 -31.65 1.58 -2.78
CA ARG A 197 -30.47 2.22 -2.21
C ARG A 197 -30.47 2.10 -0.69
N GLN A 198 -31.62 2.19 -0.04
CA GLN A 198 -31.73 1.98 1.41
C GLN A 198 -31.37 0.53 1.77
N LEU A 199 -31.86 -0.44 0.99
CA LEU A 199 -31.51 -1.86 1.14
C LEU A 199 -30.01 -2.08 0.93
N TRP A 200 -29.41 -1.47 -0.09
CA TRP A 200 -27.98 -1.55 -0.32
C TRP A 200 -27.16 -0.97 0.85
N LEU A 201 -27.52 0.22 1.35
CA LEU A 201 -26.87 0.78 2.54
C LEU A 201 -27.00 -0.17 3.74
N GLY A 202 -28.20 -0.72 3.97
CA GLY A 202 -28.44 -1.70 5.04
C GLY A 202 -27.62 -2.99 4.87
N ALA A 203 -27.47 -3.49 3.64
CA ALA A 203 -26.64 -4.65 3.33
C ALA A 203 -25.18 -4.37 3.67
N VAL A 204 -24.65 -3.19 3.35
CA VAL A 204 -23.29 -2.77 3.76
C VAL A 204 -23.17 -2.70 5.28
N LEU A 205 -24.14 -2.10 5.98
CA LEU A 205 -24.13 -2.01 7.44
C LEU A 205 -24.15 -3.38 8.14
N PHE A 206 -24.60 -4.44 7.44
CA PHE A 206 -24.56 -5.81 7.94
C PHE A 206 -23.27 -6.54 7.52
N SER A 207 -22.93 -6.53 6.23
CA SER A 207 -21.82 -7.34 5.69
C SER A 207 -20.45 -6.81 6.08
N VAL A 208 -20.28 -5.50 6.19
CA VAL A 208 -18.98 -4.91 6.54
C VAL A 208 -18.57 -5.24 7.97
N PRO A 209 -19.42 -5.08 9.01
CA PRO A 209 -19.07 -5.50 10.37
C PRO A 209 -18.79 -7.01 10.47
N LEU A 210 -19.50 -7.83 9.71
CA LEU A 210 -19.20 -9.27 9.60
C LEU A 210 -17.75 -9.48 9.12
N LEU A 211 -17.40 -8.86 7.99
CA LEU A 211 -16.05 -8.96 7.43
C LEU A 211 -15.00 -8.37 8.38
N LEU A 212 -15.25 -7.24 9.03
CA LEU A 212 -14.29 -6.64 9.97
C LEU A 212 -13.91 -7.59 11.12
N VAL A 213 -14.88 -8.38 11.61
CA VAL A 213 -14.64 -9.37 12.67
C VAL A 213 -13.85 -10.57 12.13
N VAL A 214 -14.21 -11.09 10.96
CA VAL A 214 -13.52 -12.22 10.29
C VAL A 214 -12.10 -11.85 9.84
N LEU A 215 -11.89 -10.61 9.42
CA LEU A 215 -10.59 -10.09 9.04
C LEU A 215 -9.63 -9.99 10.23
N GLN A 216 -10.10 -10.05 11.48
CA GLN A 216 -9.26 -10.03 12.69
C GLN A 216 -8.19 -8.92 12.70
N SER A 217 -8.48 -7.78 12.08
CA SER A 217 -7.57 -6.63 12.02
C SER A 217 -7.90 -5.66 13.15
N ARG A 218 -6.98 -5.48 14.10
CA ARG A 218 -7.15 -4.56 15.25
C ARG A 218 -7.41 -3.14 14.77
N VAL A 219 -6.62 -2.70 13.81
CA VAL A 219 -6.67 -1.35 13.26
C VAL A 219 -7.94 -1.12 12.45
N GLY A 220 -8.38 -2.12 11.67
CA GLY A 220 -9.68 -2.08 11.01
C GLY A 220 -10.85 -1.98 11.99
N LEU A 221 -10.85 -2.80 13.05
CA LEU A 221 -11.88 -2.76 14.10
C LEU A 221 -11.89 -1.44 14.86
N LEU A 222 -10.74 -0.94 15.30
CA LEU A 222 -10.60 0.37 15.96
C LEU A 222 -11.05 1.51 15.05
N GLY A 223 -10.67 1.47 13.76
CA GLY A 223 -11.11 2.42 12.76
C GLY A 223 -12.63 2.44 12.62
N GLY A 224 -13.27 1.26 12.57
CA GLY A 224 -14.73 1.12 12.53
C GLY A 224 -15.42 1.64 13.79
N VAL A 225 -14.96 1.23 14.98
CA VAL A 225 -15.57 1.62 16.27
C VAL A 225 -15.45 3.13 16.48
N ILE A 226 -14.25 3.69 16.37
CA ILE A 226 -14.04 5.13 16.59
C ILE A 226 -14.80 5.93 15.52
N GLY A 227 -14.78 5.48 14.27
CA GLY A 227 -15.55 6.11 13.21
C GLY A 227 -17.06 6.13 13.50
N LEU A 228 -17.64 5.03 13.99
CA LEU A 228 -19.04 5.00 14.41
C LEU A 228 -19.29 6.00 15.55
N LEU A 229 -18.43 6.03 16.57
CA LEU A 229 -18.53 6.98 17.69
C LEU A 229 -18.52 8.43 17.22
N LEU A 230 -17.69 8.77 16.23
CA LEU A 230 -17.64 10.10 15.63
C LEU A 230 -18.92 10.46 14.85
N LEU A 231 -19.62 9.47 14.27
CA LEU A 231 -20.89 9.66 13.56
C LEU A 231 -22.12 9.72 14.48
N LEU A 232 -22.06 9.10 15.66
CA LEU A 232 -23.20 9.01 16.60
C LEU A 232 -23.88 10.36 16.89
N PRO A 233 -23.16 11.48 17.17
CA PRO A 233 -23.80 12.74 17.51
C PRO A 233 -24.67 13.31 16.38
N LEU A 234 -24.22 13.17 15.13
CA LEU A 234 -24.99 13.60 13.96
C LEU A 234 -26.17 12.67 13.72
N ALA A 235 -25.95 11.35 13.83
CA ALA A 235 -26.99 10.35 13.63
C ALA A 235 -28.15 10.52 14.61
N TRP A 236 -27.82 10.73 15.90
CA TRP A 236 -28.79 10.94 16.97
C TRP A 236 -29.63 12.20 16.78
N GLN A 237 -29.03 13.28 16.26
CA GLN A 237 -29.75 14.51 15.96
C GLN A 237 -30.68 14.35 14.74
N THR A 238 -30.25 13.58 13.74
CA THR A 238 -30.90 13.56 12.43
C THR A 238 -32.08 12.61 12.38
N ASP A 239 -31.89 11.35 12.78
CA ASP A 239 -32.94 10.32 12.76
C ASP A 239 -32.58 9.18 13.72
N ARG A 240 -33.15 9.22 14.93
CA ARG A 240 -32.91 8.20 15.96
C ARG A 240 -33.38 6.81 15.55
N LYS A 241 -34.45 6.71 14.77
CA LYS A 241 -34.98 5.41 14.34
C LYS A 241 -34.02 4.75 13.35
N ARG A 242 -33.53 5.50 12.35
CA ARG A 242 -32.51 5.00 11.42
C ARG A 242 -31.21 4.65 12.13
N LEU A 243 -30.79 5.44 13.11
CA LEU A 243 -29.63 5.12 13.93
C LEU A 243 -29.80 3.76 14.63
N LEU A 244 -30.93 3.53 15.32
CA LEU A 244 -31.18 2.26 16.02
C LEU A 244 -31.23 1.07 15.05
N ILE A 245 -31.85 1.23 13.88
CA ILE A 245 -31.86 0.21 12.83
C ILE A 245 -30.42 -0.07 12.35
N GLY A 246 -29.64 0.97 12.08
CA GLY A 246 -28.24 0.84 11.65
C GLY A 246 -27.37 0.13 12.69
N LEU A 247 -27.49 0.50 13.97
CA LEU A 247 -26.80 -0.19 15.07
C LEU A 247 -27.24 -1.65 15.21
N GLY A 248 -28.53 -1.93 15.01
CA GLY A 248 -29.05 -3.30 14.98
C GLY A 248 -28.46 -4.13 13.86
N LEU A 249 -28.31 -3.57 12.65
CA LEU A 249 -27.67 -4.24 11.51
C LEU A 249 -26.18 -4.50 11.75
N VAL A 250 -25.47 -3.52 12.34
CA VAL A 250 -24.06 -3.68 12.72
C VAL A 250 -23.90 -4.80 13.74
N LEU A 251 -24.74 -4.82 14.77
CA LEU A 251 -24.73 -5.88 15.78
C LEU A 251 -25.06 -7.25 15.16
N ALA A 252 -26.05 -7.32 14.28
CA ALA A 252 -26.40 -8.55 13.57
C ALA A 252 -25.23 -9.07 12.72
N GLY A 253 -24.49 -8.18 12.04
CA GLY A 253 -23.29 -8.55 11.28
C GLY A 253 -22.18 -9.12 12.17
N ILE A 254 -21.94 -8.51 13.33
CA ILE A 254 -20.97 -9.00 14.32
C ILE A 254 -21.38 -10.38 14.85
N VAL A 255 -22.65 -10.56 15.23
CA VAL A 255 -23.16 -11.85 15.70
C VAL A 255 -23.03 -12.93 14.62
N ALA A 256 -23.35 -12.60 13.37
CA ALA A 256 -23.20 -13.53 12.24
C ALA A 256 -21.73 -13.92 12.02
N ALA A 257 -20.78 -13.00 12.16
CA ALA A 257 -19.36 -13.31 12.08
C ALA A 257 -18.88 -14.22 13.21
N LEU A 258 -19.27 -13.93 14.46
CA LEU A 258 -18.89 -14.76 15.61
C LEU A 258 -19.46 -16.18 15.48
N TYR A 259 -20.72 -16.31 15.06
CA TYR A 259 -21.32 -17.60 14.75
C TYR A 259 -20.55 -18.31 13.63
N SER A 260 -20.22 -17.61 12.55
CA SER A 260 -19.46 -18.17 11.44
C SER A 260 -18.05 -18.62 11.82
N GLN A 261 -17.35 -17.88 12.68
CA GLN A 261 -16.04 -18.29 13.19
C GLN A 261 -16.14 -19.54 14.06
N SER A 262 -17.21 -19.66 14.86
CA SER A 262 -17.42 -20.84 15.72
C SER A 262 -17.64 -22.13 14.92
N LEU A 263 -18.10 -22.04 13.67
CA LEU A 263 -18.28 -23.17 12.77
C LEU A 263 -17.03 -23.49 11.94
N ASN A 264 -16.06 -22.56 11.85
CA ASN A 264 -14.87 -22.72 11.03
C ASN A 264 -13.69 -23.19 11.88
N GLU A 265 -13.04 -24.27 11.45
CA GLU A 265 -11.82 -24.84 12.06
C GLU A 265 -10.52 -24.09 11.66
N GLY A 266 -10.62 -23.02 10.87
CA GLY A 266 -9.46 -22.22 10.44
C GLY A 266 -8.74 -21.53 11.62
N VAL A 267 -7.56 -20.94 11.35
CA VAL A 267 -6.72 -20.31 12.39
C VAL A 267 -7.46 -19.15 13.07
N GLN A 268 -8.05 -19.44 14.23
CA GLN A 268 -8.58 -18.41 15.12
C GLN A 268 -7.39 -17.80 15.87
N ARG A 269 -7.04 -16.54 15.59
CA ARG A 269 -6.12 -15.82 16.47
C ARG A 269 -6.80 -15.68 17.82
N GLY A 270 -6.25 -16.36 18.83
CA GLY A 270 -6.71 -16.20 20.21
C GLY A 270 -6.67 -14.73 20.64
N VAL A 271 -7.51 -14.37 21.62
CA VAL A 271 -7.58 -13.00 22.18
C VAL A 271 -6.19 -12.49 22.59
N GLU A 272 -5.30 -13.38 23.03
CA GLU A 272 -3.90 -13.07 23.38
C GLU A 272 -3.05 -12.64 22.17
N ALA A 273 -3.22 -13.31 21.02
CA ALA A 273 -2.59 -12.94 19.75
C ALA A 273 -3.19 -11.65 19.15
N LEU A 274 -4.35 -11.20 19.62
CA LEU A 274 -4.96 -9.89 19.35
C LEU A 274 -4.63 -8.83 20.44
N ALA A 275 -4.12 -9.24 21.60
CA ALA A 275 -3.74 -8.34 22.68
C ALA A 275 -2.26 -7.95 22.64
N ASN A 276 -1.38 -8.84 22.16
CA ASN A 276 0.07 -8.61 22.14
C ASN A 276 0.46 -7.60 21.02
N PRO A 277 1.01 -6.41 21.32
CA PRO A 277 1.48 -5.46 20.29
C PRO A 277 2.56 -6.02 19.35
N GLY A 278 3.16 -7.17 19.70
CA GLY A 278 4.22 -7.82 18.93
C GLY A 278 5.49 -6.96 18.88
N TYR A 279 6.19 -7.04 17.76
CA TYR A 279 7.44 -6.32 17.48
C TYR A 279 7.27 -4.80 17.38
N ARG A 280 6.05 -4.31 17.09
CA ARG A 280 5.80 -2.91 16.71
C ARG A 280 6.18 -1.90 17.79
N LYS A 281 5.99 -2.24 19.07
CA LYS A 281 6.39 -1.35 20.16
C LYS A 281 7.90 -1.12 20.16
N GLY A 282 8.69 -2.19 19.96
CA GLY A 282 10.13 -2.10 19.82
C GLY A 282 10.51 -1.25 18.62
N TYR A 283 9.86 -1.46 17.47
CA TYR A 283 10.14 -0.66 16.28
C TYR A 283 9.84 0.82 16.46
N TRP A 284 8.75 1.17 17.12
CA TRP A 284 8.42 2.58 17.36
C TRP A 284 9.39 3.25 18.32
N GLN A 285 9.83 2.53 19.36
CA GLN A 285 10.85 3.02 20.29
C GLN A 285 12.18 3.27 19.57
N GLN A 286 12.63 2.30 18.76
CA GLN A 286 13.86 2.41 17.98
C GLN A 286 13.76 3.50 16.90
N GLY A 287 12.62 3.62 16.22
CA GLY A 287 12.37 4.70 15.26
C GLY A 287 12.42 6.09 15.88
N LEU A 288 11.86 6.26 17.09
CA LEU A 288 11.99 7.51 17.85
C LEU A 288 13.43 7.78 18.28
N ALA A 289 14.17 6.75 18.71
CA ALA A 289 15.58 6.87 19.06
C ALA A 289 16.45 7.28 17.86
N MET A 290 16.17 6.74 16.66
CA MET A 290 16.81 7.19 15.42
C MET A 290 16.47 8.66 15.12
N ILE A 291 15.20 9.06 15.18
CA ILE A 291 14.83 10.48 14.98
C ILE A 291 15.56 11.39 15.99
N GLN A 292 15.70 10.96 17.24
CA GLN A 292 16.43 11.70 18.26
C GLN A 292 17.95 11.77 17.96
N ALA A 293 18.53 10.72 17.39
CA ALA A 293 19.95 10.67 17.03
C ALA A 293 20.29 11.57 15.83
N SER A 294 19.39 11.69 14.84
CA SER A 294 19.58 12.56 13.66
C SER A 294 18.32 13.38 13.34
N PRO A 295 17.99 14.40 14.15
CA PRO A 295 16.72 15.11 14.04
C PRO A 295 16.61 16.02 12.81
N LEU A 296 17.73 16.47 12.24
CA LEU A 296 17.73 17.36 11.09
C LEU A 296 17.72 16.60 9.76
N PHE A 297 18.68 15.68 9.59
CA PHE A 297 18.93 15.02 8.31
C PHE A 297 18.42 13.58 8.25
N GLY A 298 17.91 13.03 9.35
CA GLY A 298 17.55 11.62 9.43
C GLY A 298 18.75 10.71 9.14
N PHE A 299 18.47 9.46 8.79
CA PHE A 299 19.46 8.42 8.52
C PHE A 299 19.77 8.23 7.04
N GLY A 300 19.03 8.87 6.14
CA GLY A 300 19.20 8.72 4.70
C GLY A 300 17.84 8.57 4.05
N TYR A 301 17.52 9.48 3.13
CA TYR A 301 16.24 9.45 2.46
C TYR A 301 16.21 8.31 1.44
N GLY A 302 15.25 7.41 1.56
CA GLY A 302 15.19 6.15 0.80
C GLY A 302 15.94 4.99 1.47
N ASP A 303 16.69 5.19 2.55
CA ASP A 303 17.64 4.20 3.11
C ASP A 303 17.13 3.52 4.39
N PHE A 304 15.81 3.39 4.55
CA PHE A 304 15.23 2.88 5.79
C PHE A 304 15.70 1.46 6.15
N GLU A 305 15.65 0.52 5.20
CA GLU A 305 15.81 -0.92 5.50
C GLU A 305 17.14 -1.24 6.14
N ARG A 306 18.23 -0.77 5.52
CA ARG A 306 19.60 -0.97 6.03
C ARG A 306 19.80 -0.27 7.35
N GLN A 307 19.52 1.03 7.40
CA GLN A 307 19.82 1.88 8.56
C GLN A 307 19.04 1.44 9.80
N PHE A 308 17.77 1.06 9.60
CA PHE A 308 16.94 0.56 10.68
C PHE A 308 17.41 -0.81 11.17
N MET A 309 17.76 -1.73 10.26
CA MET A 309 18.27 -3.05 10.62
C MET A 309 19.56 -2.99 11.45
N GLU A 310 20.50 -2.12 11.07
CA GLU A 310 21.74 -1.91 11.81
C GLU A 310 21.48 -1.33 13.19
N PHE A 311 20.71 -0.24 13.26
CA PHE A 311 20.39 0.44 14.52
C PHE A 311 19.62 -0.49 15.48
N TYR A 312 18.65 -1.23 14.97
CA TYR A 312 17.85 -2.17 15.76
C TYR A 312 18.69 -3.31 16.31
N ASN A 313 19.56 -3.93 15.48
CA ASN A 313 20.39 -5.04 15.94
C ASN A 313 21.50 -4.58 16.90
N ALA A 314 22.04 -3.38 16.73
CA ALA A 314 22.98 -2.80 17.68
C ALA A 314 22.34 -2.66 19.07
N SER A 315 21.14 -2.08 19.12
CA SER A 315 20.37 -1.93 20.36
C SER A 315 19.94 -3.28 20.94
N ARG A 316 19.56 -4.24 20.09
CA ARG A 316 19.20 -5.61 20.50
C ARG A 316 20.33 -6.29 21.25
N VAL A 317 21.54 -6.23 20.70
CA VAL A 317 22.72 -6.87 21.30
C VAL A 317 23.18 -6.13 22.56
N ALA A 318 23.10 -4.80 22.58
CA ALA A 318 23.49 -3.99 23.73
C ALA A 318 22.52 -4.13 24.92
N GLU A 319 21.21 -4.14 24.67
CA GLU A 319 20.18 -4.14 25.72
C GLU A 319 19.69 -5.55 26.09
N GLY A 320 19.77 -6.52 25.17
CA GLY A 320 19.32 -7.91 25.38
C GLY A 320 17.81 -8.09 25.53
N LEU A 321 17.01 -7.03 25.38
CA LEU A 321 15.56 -7.01 25.63
C LEU A 321 14.71 -7.05 24.36
N LEU A 322 15.30 -6.73 23.20
CA LEU A 322 14.57 -6.69 21.94
C LEU A 322 14.54 -8.08 21.29
N PRO A 323 13.38 -8.53 20.78
CA PRO A 323 13.33 -9.77 20.00
C PRO A 323 13.99 -9.56 18.63
N PRO A 324 14.36 -10.64 17.92
CA PRO A 324 14.84 -10.55 16.54
C PRO A 324 13.85 -9.82 15.63
N MET A 325 14.36 -9.10 14.64
CA MET A 325 13.54 -8.34 13.69
C MET A 325 12.77 -9.29 12.76
N GLU A 326 11.59 -8.84 12.32
CA GLU A 326 10.83 -9.48 11.25
C GLU A 326 11.69 -9.52 9.97
N PRO A 327 11.71 -10.64 9.24
CA PRO A 327 12.37 -10.71 7.94
C PRO A 327 11.78 -9.68 6.98
N ASN A 328 12.64 -9.06 6.15
CA ASN A 328 12.24 -8.15 5.07
C ASN A 328 11.41 -6.94 5.52
N LEU A 329 11.65 -6.40 6.72
CA LEU A 329 11.00 -5.19 7.21
C LEU A 329 11.35 -3.98 6.33
N ASP A 330 10.40 -3.53 5.53
CA ASP A 330 10.53 -2.40 4.59
C ASP A 330 9.93 -1.08 5.11
N HIS A 331 9.18 -1.15 6.21
CA HIS A 331 8.48 -0.03 6.82
C HIS A 331 8.26 -0.27 8.34
N PRO A 332 8.40 0.75 9.22
CA PRO A 332 8.30 0.60 10.68
C PRO A 332 6.85 0.47 11.19
N HIS A 333 5.92 0.08 10.33
CA HIS A 333 4.46 0.04 10.59
C HIS A 333 3.87 1.38 11.06
N ASN A 334 4.51 2.51 10.72
CA ASN A 334 4.04 3.86 11.02
C ASN A 334 4.62 4.85 10.01
N GLU A 335 3.76 5.48 9.21
CA GLU A 335 4.18 6.42 8.17
C GLU A 335 4.97 7.60 8.74
N LEU A 336 4.51 8.25 9.82
CA LEU A 336 5.21 9.40 10.40
C LEU A 336 6.63 9.04 10.87
N LEU A 337 6.81 7.88 11.50
CA LEU A 337 8.13 7.40 11.91
C LEU A 337 8.99 7.09 10.70
N TYR A 338 8.44 6.48 9.65
CA TYR A 338 9.18 6.19 8.42
C TYR A 338 9.78 7.46 7.80
N TRP A 339 8.94 8.49 7.61
CA TRP A 339 9.39 9.80 7.11
C TRP A 339 10.37 10.49 8.05
N GLY A 340 10.22 10.28 9.37
CA GLY A 340 11.11 10.84 10.38
C GLY A 340 12.48 10.18 10.44
N ILE A 341 12.53 8.84 10.39
CA ILE A 341 13.77 8.07 10.43
C ILE A 341 14.64 8.45 9.24
N GLU A 342 14.05 8.52 8.06
CA GLU A 342 14.81 8.79 6.84
C GLU A 342 15.15 10.28 6.65
N GLY A 343 14.19 11.19 6.87
CA GLY A 343 14.32 12.61 6.54
C GLY A 343 14.30 13.58 7.73
N GLY A 344 14.34 13.08 8.96
CA GLY A 344 14.35 13.87 10.19
C GLY A 344 13.00 14.51 10.53
N LEU A 345 13.01 15.56 11.36
CA LEU A 345 11.80 16.21 11.85
C LEU A 345 11.04 16.99 10.77
N LEU A 346 11.71 17.43 9.69
CA LEU A 346 11.07 18.26 8.67
C LEU A 346 9.88 17.54 7.99
N PRO A 347 10.02 16.31 7.43
CA PRO A 347 8.88 15.55 6.92
C PRO A 347 7.78 15.30 7.94
N VAL A 348 8.13 14.98 9.19
CA VAL A 348 7.16 14.74 10.27
C VAL A 348 6.30 15.98 10.50
N LEU A 349 6.94 17.13 10.69
CA LEU A 349 6.26 18.40 10.90
C LEU A 349 5.41 18.79 9.67
N ALA A 350 5.89 18.52 8.46
CA ALA A 350 5.15 18.79 7.23
C ALA A 350 3.87 17.96 7.16
N ILE A 351 3.92 16.64 7.42
CA ILE A 351 2.75 15.75 7.41
C ILE A 351 1.77 16.11 8.53
N VAL A 352 2.28 16.33 9.76
CA VAL A 352 1.45 16.77 10.89
C VAL A 352 0.73 18.08 10.58
N SER A 353 1.37 18.99 9.84
CA SER A 353 0.73 20.25 9.44
C SER A 353 -0.49 20.05 8.54
N VAL A 354 -0.54 18.99 7.71
CA VAL A 354 -1.73 18.65 6.90
C VAL A 354 -2.88 18.20 7.81
N ALA A 355 -2.58 17.36 8.80
CA ALA A 355 -3.58 16.94 9.78
C ALA A 355 -4.15 18.13 10.55
N LEU A 356 -3.28 19.05 10.99
CA LEU A 356 -3.70 20.30 11.65
C LEU A 356 -4.51 21.21 10.72
N ALA A 357 -4.14 21.31 9.44
CA ALA A 357 -4.89 22.07 8.44
C ALA A 357 -6.29 21.46 8.22
N LEU A 358 -6.41 20.14 8.20
CA LEU A 358 -7.71 19.45 8.12
C LEU A 358 -8.56 19.70 9.36
N VAL A 359 -7.97 19.62 10.56
CA VAL A 359 -8.67 19.95 11.82
C VAL A 359 -9.18 21.39 11.80
N ARG A 360 -8.34 22.35 11.36
CA ARG A 360 -8.74 23.75 11.18
C ARG A 360 -9.89 23.92 10.18
N LEU A 361 -9.87 23.16 9.09
CA LEU A 361 -10.95 23.16 8.10
C LEU A 361 -12.26 22.61 8.70
N LEU A 362 -12.19 21.53 9.49
CA LEU A 362 -13.35 20.93 10.15
C LEU A 362 -14.04 21.87 11.16
N PHE A 363 -13.29 22.76 11.81
CA PHE A 363 -13.86 23.78 12.71
C PHE A 363 -14.78 24.80 12.01
N LYS A 364 -14.80 24.86 10.67
CA LYS A 364 -15.78 25.66 9.92
C LYS A 364 -17.19 25.07 9.95
N ALA A 365 -17.34 23.80 10.34
CA ALA A 365 -18.64 23.14 10.47
C ALA A 365 -19.14 23.12 11.92
N PRO A 366 -20.46 23.03 12.16
CA PRO A 366 -20.99 22.68 13.47
C PRO A 366 -20.38 21.37 13.96
N TRP A 367 -20.05 21.28 15.25
CA TRP A 367 -19.24 20.18 15.81
C TRP A 367 -19.74 18.77 15.42
N ARG A 368 -21.06 18.52 15.40
CA ARG A 368 -21.62 17.22 15.00
C ARG A 368 -21.34 16.86 13.54
N HIS A 369 -21.42 17.87 12.66
CA HIS A 369 -21.07 17.70 11.25
C HIS A 369 -19.56 17.57 11.05
N ALA A 370 -18.77 18.32 11.82
CA ALA A 370 -17.31 18.20 11.82
C ALA A 370 -16.86 16.79 12.22
N LEU A 371 -17.41 16.21 13.28
CA LEU A 371 -17.12 14.83 13.69
C LEU A 371 -17.55 13.81 12.62
N ALA A 372 -18.71 14.00 12.00
CA ALA A 372 -19.17 13.12 10.92
C ALA A 372 -18.27 13.17 9.68
N LEU A 373 -17.71 14.34 9.36
CA LEU A 373 -16.74 14.50 8.28
C LEU A 373 -15.38 13.90 8.65
N ALA A 374 -14.94 14.06 9.91
CA ALA A 374 -13.74 13.42 10.43
C ALA A 374 -13.84 11.88 10.38
N ALA A 375 -15.02 11.33 10.68
CA ALA A 375 -15.28 9.90 10.63
C ALA A 375 -15.01 9.29 9.24
N LEU A 376 -15.26 10.03 8.16
CA LEU A 376 -15.06 9.53 6.79
C LEU A 376 -13.59 9.17 6.52
N VAL A 377 -12.66 10.01 6.98
CA VAL A 377 -11.21 9.83 6.73
C VAL A 377 -10.53 9.00 7.81
N TRP A 378 -11.15 8.86 8.98
CA TRP A 378 -10.55 8.24 10.17
C TRP A 378 -10.01 6.82 9.94
N PRO A 379 -10.75 5.86 9.32
CA PRO A 379 -10.23 4.50 9.16
C PRO A 379 -8.95 4.42 8.33
N ILE A 380 -8.88 5.17 7.23
CA ILE A 380 -7.71 5.22 6.34
C ILE A 380 -6.54 5.95 7.02
N ALA A 381 -6.82 7.05 7.71
CA ALA A 381 -5.80 7.80 8.44
C ALA A 381 -5.21 6.95 9.58
N LEU A 382 -6.03 6.22 10.34
CA LEU A 382 -5.53 5.34 11.40
C LEU A 382 -4.68 4.20 10.83
N HIS A 383 -5.11 3.61 9.70
CA HIS A 383 -4.37 2.54 9.02
C HIS A 383 -2.94 2.97 8.66
N SER A 384 -2.77 4.11 8.00
CA SER A 384 -1.42 4.56 7.59
C SER A 384 -0.50 4.85 8.78
N GLN A 385 -1.03 5.16 9.96
CA GLN A 385 -0.23 5.41 11.15
C GLN A 385 0.12 4.14 11.94
N THR A 386 -0.45 2.98 11.62
CA THR A 386 -0.32 1.78 12.49
C THR A 386 -0.06 0.48 11.75
N GLU A 387 -0.17 0.48 10.43
CA GLU A 387 -0.05 -0.70 9.56
C GLU A 387 0.78 -0.33 8.32
N TYR A 388 0.17 -0.47 7.14
CA TYR A 388 0.85 -0.37 5.86
C TYR A 388 0.74 1.04 5.27
N PRO A 389 1.75 1.42 4.47
CA PRO A 389 1.79 2.69 3.78
C PRO A 389 0.82 2.74 2.59
N PHE A 390 0.47 3.95 2.14
CA PHE A 390 -0.50 4.13 1.05
C PHE A 390 -0.06 3.52 -0.29
N TYR A 391 1.23 3.32 -0.50
CA TYR A 391 1.75 2.72 -1.74
C TYR A 391 1.41 1.22 -1.86
N HIS A 392 0.95 0.56 -0.79
CA HIS A 392 0.39 -0.77 -0.90
C HIS A 392 -0.97 -0.77 -1.63
N SER A 393 -1.79 0.29 -1.48
CA SER A 393 -3.12 0.36 -2.10
C SER A 393 -3.45 1.74 -2.65
N LEU A 394 -3.34 1.89 -3.97
CA LEU A 394 -3.78 3.08 -4.69
C LEU A 394 -5.26 3.38 -4.44
N ALA A 395 -6.09 2.35 -4.25
CA ALA A 395 -7.51 2.53 -3.92
C ALA A 395 -7.70 3.30 -2.61
N HIS A 396 -6.91 3.00 -1.57
CA HIS A 396 -6.95 3.75 -0.31
C HIS A 396 -6.52 5.19 -0.50
N TRP A 397 -5.43 5.39 -1.25
CA TRP A 397 -4.91 6.73 -1.53
C TRP A 397 -5.92 7.62 -2.26
N ILE A 398 -6.50 7.12 -3.35
CA ILE A 398 -7.48 7.87 -4.16
C ILE A 398 -8.79 8.05 -3.38
N THR A 399 -9.22 7.07 -2.60
CA THR A 399 -10.39 7.20 -1.71
C THR A 399 -10.17 8.32 -0.71
N LEU A 400 -9.02 8.36 -0.02
CA LEU A 400 -8.67 9.45 0.90
C LEU A 400 -8.72 10.80 0.21
N LEU A 401 -8.13 10.93 -0.99
CA LEU A 401 -8.15 12.19 -1.74
C LEU A 401 -9.56 12.64 -2.15
N VAL A 402 -10.43 11.71 -2.55
CA VAL A 402 -11.83 12.03 -2.87
C VAL A 402 -12.61 12.44 -1.61
N LEU A 403 -12.33 11.82 -0.46
CA LEU A 403 -12.92 12.21 0.83
C LEU A 403 -12.42 13.58 1.30
N LEU A 404 -11.13 13.87 1.15
CA LEU A 404 -10.56 15.19 1.43
C LEU A 404 -11.15 16.25 0.49
N TYR A 405 -11.26 15.96 -0.81
CA TYR A 405 -11.97 16.81 -1.77
C TYR A 405 -13.43 17.06 -1.36
N TRP A 406 -14.12 16.03 -0.87
CA TRP A 406 -15.49 16.15 -0.38
C TRP A 406 -15.59 17.09 0.82
N ILE A 407 -14.70 16.94 1.81
CA ILE A 407 -14.65 17.81 3.01
C ILE A 407 -14.31 19.25 2.62
N ASP A 408 -13.23 19.42 1.85
CA ASP A 408 -12.72 20.71 1.39
C ASP A 408 -13.76 21.51 0.61
N THR A 409 -14.33 20.94 -0.45
CA THR A 409 -15.31 21.65 -1.27
C THR A 409 -16.67 21.87 -0.57
N ARG A 410 -16.90 21.21 0.58
CA ARG A 410 -18.11 21.41 1.39
C ARG A 410 -17.92 22.49 2.45
N LEU A 411 -16.73 22.63 3.00
CA LEU A 411 -16.42 23.55 4.10
C LEU A 411 -15.70 24.83 3.66
N GLU A 412 -15.16 24.85 2.45
CA GLU A 412 -14.47 26.00 1.89
C GLU A 412 -14.95 26.30 0.46
N ALA A 413 -15.15 27.59 0.18
CA ALA A 413 -15.47 28.04 -1.16
C ALA A 413 -14.24 27.94 -2.07
N LEU A 414 -14.44 27.43 -3.28
CA LEU A 414 -13.39 27.39 -4.28
C LEU A 414 -13.05 28.80 -4.76
N HIS A 415 -11.77 29.12 -4.74
CA HIS A 415 -11.24 30.32 -5.37
C HIS A 415 -11.02 30.02 -6.85
N SER A 416 -11.33 31.00 -7.70
CA SER A 416 -11.06 30.90 -9.13
C SER A 416 -10.30 32.12 -9.62
N GLN A 417 -9.22 31.88 -10.34
CA GLN A 417 -8.39 32.92 -10.95
C GLN A 417 -8.22 32.65 -12.44
N PRO A 418 -8.15 33.70 -13.29
CA PRO A 418 -7.84 33.54 -14.71
C PRO A 418 -6.53 32.78 -14.91
N TYR A 419 -6.52 31.78 -15.79
CA TYR A 419 -5.33 30.97 -16.06
C TYR A 419 -4.80 31.28 -17.47
N ARG A 420 -3.66 31.98 -17.52
CA ARG A 420 -3.02 32.43 -18.76
C ARG A 420 -2.18 31.35 -19.49
N PRO A 421 -1.43 30.46 -18.82
CA PRO A 421 -0.59 29.48 -19.53
C PRO A 421 -1.38 28.24 -20.00
N TRP A 422 -2.48 28.47 -20.71
CA TRP A 422 -3.40 27.42 -21.15
C TRP A 422 -2.76 26.37 -22.08
N LEU A 423 -1.72 26.75 -22.83
CA LEU A 423 -0.98 25.81 -23.69
C LEU A 423 -0.21 24.77 -22.88
N LEU A 424 0.43 25.18 -21.78
CA LEU A 424 1.13 24.28 -20.85
C LEU A 424 0.16 23.25 -20.27
N ALA A 425 -1.02 23.70 -19.84
CA ALA A 425 -2.05 22.81 -19.32
C ALA A 425 -2.58 21.82 -20.37
N ARG A 426 -2.74 22.23 -21.65
CA ARG A 426 -3.10 21.30 -22.73
C ARG A 426 -2.02 20.28 -23.00
N PHE A 427 -0.77 20.72 -23.04
CA PHE A 427 0.37 19.83 -23.23
C PHE A 427 0.45 18.82 -22.09
N ALA A 428 0.38 19.26 -20.83
CA ALA A 428 0.34 18.38 -19.66
C ALA A 428 -0.86 17.42 -19.68
N ALA A 429 -2.04 17.91 -20.08
CA ALA A 429 -3.25 17.11 -20.17
C ALA A 429 -3.14 15.93 -21.15
N LEU A 430 -2.33 16.08 -22.21
CA LEU A 430 -2.07 15.02 -23.19
C LEU A 430 -0.84 14.19 -22.82
N LEU A 431 0.24 14.84 -22.37
CA LEU A 431 1.50 14.21 -22.05
C LEU A 431 1.38 13.23 -20.88
N ILE A 432 0.68 13.59 -19.81
CA ILE A 432 0.56 12.74 -18.62
C ILE A 432 -0.06 11.38 -18.98
N PRO A 433 -1.26 11.29 -19.59
CA PRO A 433 -1.77 10.00 -20.06
C PRO A 433 -0.87 9.33 -21.10
N ALA A 434 -0.29 10.09 -22.03
CA ALA A 434 0.55 9.53 -23.10
C ALA A 434 1.83 8.87 -22.58
N LEU A 435 2.35 9.29 -21.42
CA LEU A 435 3.50 8.66 -20.77
C LEU A 435 3.07 7.55 -19.81
N VAL A 436 2.09 7.82 -18.94
CA VAL A 436 1.71 6.90 -17.86
C VAL A 436 1.00 5.66 -18.42
N VAL A 437 0.08 5.82 -19.37
CA VAL A 437 -0.70 4.67 -19.87
C VAL A 437 0.21 3.63 -20.54
N PRO A 438 1.10 3.97 -21.49
CA PRO A 438 2.02 2.99 -22.05
C PRO A 438 2.92 2.37 -20.99
N PHE A 439 3.48 3.17 -20.06
CA PHE A 439 4.36 2.67 -19.00
C PHE A 439 3.66 1.62 -18.11
N MET A 440 2.40 1.86 -17.72
CA MET A 440 1.62 0.92 -16.92
C MET A 440 1.23 -0.33 -17.72
N LEU A 441 0.87 -0.19 -19.00
CA LEU A 441 0.51 -1.34 -19.84
C LEU A 441 1.72 -2.26 -20.10
N THR A 442 2.89 -1.69 -20.40
CA THR A 442 4.13 -2.46 -20.56
C THR A 442 4.63 -3.03 -19.23
N GLY A 443 4.39 -2.32 -18.11
CA GLY A 443 4.62 -2.83 -16.76
C GLY A 443 3.74 -4.03 -16.42
N LEU A 444 2.45 -4.00 -16.78
CA LEU A 444 1.52 -5.13 -16.61
C LEU A 444 1.93 -6.34 -17.46
N GLN A 445 2.45 -6.11 -18.67
CA GLN A 445 3.01 -7.19 -19.49
C GLN A 445 4.23 -7.80 -18.80
N THR A 446 5.13 -6.97 -18.27
CA THR A 446 6.33 -7.43 -17.55
C THR A 446 5.94 -8.24 -16.30
N ALA A 447 4.96 -7.77 -15.54
CA ALA A 447 4.40 -8.49 -14.40
C ALA A 447 3.89 -9.89 -14.78
N ARG A 448 3.21 -10.03 -15.92
CA ARG A 448 2.76 -11.36 -16.42
C ARG A 448 3.92 -12.28 -16.70
N VAL A 449 4.93 -11.78 -17.40
CA VAL A 449 6.13 -12.54 -17.79
C VAL A 449 6.88 -13.02 -16.55
N VAL A 450 7.16 -12.12 -15.60
CA VAL A 450 7.84 -12.44 -14.33
C VAL A 450 7.03 -13.47 -13.54
N THR A 451 5.71 -13.28 -13.44
CA THR A 451 4.84 -14.23 -12.73
C THR A 451 4.86 -15.61 -13.38
N GLN A 452 4.82 -15.68 -14.71
CA GLN A 452 4.90 -16.96 -15.44
C GLN A 452 6.24 -17.66 -15.19
N TYR A 453 7.34 -16.91 -15.23
CA TYR A 453 8.68 -17.42 -14.96
C TYR A 453 8.80 -17.98 -13.52
N GLU A 454 8.39 -17.20 -12.52
CA GLU A 454 8.51 -17.59 -11.11
C GLU A 454 7.57 -18.77 -10.77
N ARG A 455 6.32 -18.74 -11.23
CA ARG A 455 5.38 -19.86 -11.04
C ARG A 455 5.77 -21.11 -11.82
N GLY A 456 6.51 -20.96 -12.92
CA GLY A 456 7.10 -22.06 -13.67
C GLY A 456 8.30 -22.72 -12.98
N GLY A 457 8.73 -22.19 -11.82
CA GLY A 457 9.91 -22.66 -11.09
C GLY A 457 11.22 -22.29 -11.78
N GLY A 458 11.25 -21.17 -12.51
CA GLY A 458 12.46 -20.65 -13.14
C GLY A 458 12.96 -21.44 -14.36
N LYS A 459 12.13 -22.34 -14.92
CA LYS A 459 12.53 -23.30 -15.97
C LYS A 459 12.77 -22.68 -17.35
N GLU A 460 12.16 -21.55 -17.64
CA GLU A 460 12.21 -20.91 -18.97
C GLU A 460 12.78 -19.48 -18.87
N PRO A 461 14.12 -19.32 -18.74
CA PRO A 461 14.75 -18.01 -18.59
C PRO A 461 14.51 -17.06 -19.77
N GLU A 462 14.29 -17.62 -20.97
CA GLU A 462 13.98 -16.86 -22.19
C GLU A 462 12.73 -15.98 -22.04
N LEU A 463 11.80 -16.35 -21.14
CA LEU A 463 10.63 -15.53 -20.82
C LEU A 463 11.05 -14.12 -20.37
N LEU A 464 12.09 -13.99 -19.53
CA LEU A 464 12.51 -12.70 -18.99
C LEU A 464 12.98 -11.73 -20.08
N LEU A 465 13.48 -12.24 -21.23
CA LEU A 465 13.87 -11.43 -22.39
C LEU A 465 12.67 -10.78 -23.08
N SER A 466 11.45 -11.31 -22.86
CA SER A 466 10.21 -10.76 -23.41
C SER A 466 9.60 -9.63 -22.56
N ALA A 467 10.21 -9.26 -21.44
CA ALA A 467 9.75 -8.17 -20.58
C ALA A 467 9.83 -6.82 -21.31
N SER A 468 8.68 -6.16 -21.50
CA SER A 468 8.59 -4.94 -22.30
C SER A 468 8.98 -3.66 -21.53
N ASN A 469 8.95 -3.69 -20.20
CA ASN A 469 9.32 -2.55 -19.36
C ASN A 469 10.03 -3.01 -18.08
N PRO A 470 11.36 -3.19 -18.15
CA PRO A 470 12.15 -3.59 -17.01
C PRO A 470 12.09 -2.60 -15.85
N LEU A 471 11.96 -1.29 -16.12
CA LEU A 471 11.98 -0.26 -15.08
C LEU A 471 10.81 -0.38 -14.08
N ALA A 472 9.65 -0.86 -14.53
CA ALA A 472 8.50 -1.05 -13.64
C ALA A 472 8.69 -2.20 -12.63
N TRP A 473 9.63 -3.11 -12.90
CA TRP A 473 9.90 -4.32 -12.12
C TRP A 473 11.40 -4.54 -11.88
N LEU A 474 12.19 -3.46 -11.88
CA LEU A 474 13.66 -3.51 -12.03
C LEU A 474 14.30 -4.46 -11.02
N THR A 475 14.06 -4.21 -9.72
CA THR A 475 14.63 -5.00 -8.62
C THR A 475 14.32 -6.49 -8.72
N ARG A 476 13.09 -6.85 -9.13
CA ARG A 476 12.67 -8.26 -9.24
C ARG A 476 13.27 -8.94 -10.48
N LEU A 477 13.38 -8.22 -11.59
CA LEU A 477 14.04 -8.73 -12.80
C LEU A 477 15.54 -8.89 -12.59
N GLU A 478 16.20 -7.92 -11.96
CA GLU A 478 17.61 -8.00 -11.59
C GLU A 478 17.86 -9.20 -10.67
N PHE A 479 17.02 -9.36 -9.64
CA PHE A 479 17.08 -10.52 -8.76
C PHE A 479 16.99 -11.83 -9.58
N ASN A 480 15.96 -11.98 -10.42
CA ASN A 480 15.77 -13.21 -11.21
C ASN A 480 16.93 -13.48 -12.18
N ALA A 481 17.49 -12.43 -12.80
CA ALA A 481 18.65 -12.55 -13.67
C ALA A 481 19.91 -12.98 -12.89
N MET A 482 20.14 -12.41 -11.71
CA MET A 482 21.30 -12.75 -10.87
C MET A 482 21.18 -14.16 -10.29
N SER A 483 19.99 -14.57 -9.89
CA SER A 483 19.73 -15.96 -9.48
C SER A 483 20.02 -16.97 -10.58
N LEU A 484 19.70 -16.64 -11.84
CA LEU A 484 20.07 -17.47 -12.98
C LEU A 484 21.58 -17.56 -13.17
N ARG A 485 22.29 -16.42 -13.08
CA ARG A 485 23.76 -16.37 -13.15
C ARG A 485 24.40 -17.21 -12.07
N LEU A 486 23.91 -17.13 -10.84
CA LEU A 486 24.36 -17.97 -9.73
C LEU A 486 24.16 -19.46 -10.03
N ALA A 487 22.99 -19.85 -10.53
CA ALA A 487 22.69 -21.23 -10.86
C ALA A 487 23.61 -21.78 -11.97
N VAL A 488 23.83 -21.00 -13.03
CA VAL A 488 24.73 -21.35 -14.14
C VAL A 488 26.18 -21.40 -13.68
N GLY A 489 26.64 -20.37 -12.96
CA GLY A 489 27.98 -20.29 -12.40
C GLY A 489 28.29 -21.46 -11.46
N SER A 490 27.32 -21.83 -10.62
CA SER A 490 27.43 -22.99 -9.72
C SER A 490 27.45 -24.32 -10.47
N ALA A 491 26.67 -24.48 -11.54
CA ALA A 491 26.62 -25.71 -12.32
C ALA A 491 27.87 -25.91 -13.21
N GLN A 492 28.40 -24.82 -13.77
CA GLN A 492 29.52 -24.86 -14.72
C GLN A 492 30.88 -24.54 -14.08
N GLN A 493 30.93 -24.27 -12.77
CA GLN A 493 32.10 -23.73 -12.07
C GLN A 493 32.68 -22.49 -12.77
N ASN A 494 31.80 -21.64 -13.32
CA ASN A 494 32.21 -20.42 -13.98
C ASN A 494 32.49 -19.34 -12.93
N THR A 495 33.76 -19.05 -12.70
CA THR A 495 34.20 -18.08 -11.69
C THR A 495 33.77 -16.65 -12.00
N GLU A 496 33.60 -16.29 -13.27
CA GLU A 496 33.14 -14.95 -13.67
C GLU A 496 31.69 -14.71 -13.26
N GLU A 497 30.80 -15.67 -13.51
CA GLU A 497 29.38 -15.57 -13.15
C GLU A 497 29.17 -15.59 -11.63
N LEU A 498 29.96 -16.39 -10.91
CA LEU A 498 29.94 -16.42 -9.45
C LEU A 498 30.44 -15.10 -8.87
N GLN A 499 31.53 -14.54 -9.40
CA GLN A 499 32.06 -13.25 -8.95
C GLN A 499 31.06 -12.12 -9.25
N ALA A 500 30.42 -12.13 -10.42
CA ALA A 500 29.38 -11.15 -10.77
C ALA A 500 28.19 -11.19 -9.79
N TYR A 501 27.79 -12.37 -9.33
CA TYR A 501 26.75 -12.50 -8.30
C TYR A 501 27.20 -11.91 -6.96
N VAL A 502 28.44 -12.19 -6.53
CA VAL A 502 29.01 -11.66 -5.28
C VAL A 502 29.09 -10.13 -5.35
N ASP A 503 29.60 -9.57 -6.43
CA ASP A 503 29.74 -8.11 -6.61
C ASP A 503 28.38 -7.40 -6.58
N TRP A 504 27.40 -7.95 -7.31
CA TRP A 504 26.03 -7.44 -7.27
C TRP A 504 25.41 -7.58 -5.87
N GLY A 505 25.54 -8.74 -5.25
CA GLY A 505 24.96 -9.02 -3.93
C GLY A 505 25.54 -8.10 -2.86
N GLN A 506 26.85 -7.81 -2.92
CA GLN A 506 27.51 -6.86 -2.03
C GLN A 506 26.91 -5.46 -2.16
N GLN A 507 26.62 -4.99 -3.38
CA GLN A 507 25.95 -3.70 -3.59
C GLN A 507 24.48 -3.74 -3.17
N PHE A 508 23.78 -4.84 -3.46
CA PHE A 508 22.35 -4.99 -3.17
C PHE A 508 22.07 -4.92 -1.67
N VAL A 509 22.86 -5.61 -0.85
CA VAL A 509 22.65 -5.64 0.61
C VAL A 509 23.02 -4.34 1.33
N LEU A 510 23.70 -3.40 0.66
CA LEU A 510 23.95 -2.07 1.22
C LEU A 510 22.66 -1.27 1.41
N HIS A 511 21.63 -1.54 0.60
CA HIS A 511 20.34 -0.88 0.70
C HIS A 511 19.23 -1.84 1.12
N THR A 512 19.14 -3.01 0.46
CA THR A 512 18.08 -4.01 0.65
C THR A 512 18.68 -5.29 1.22
N PRO A 513 19.09 -5.31 2.50
CA PRO A 513 19.65 -6.51 3.11
C PRO A 513 18.61 -7.62 3.12
N ARG A 514 18.96 -8.82 2.63
CA ARG A 514 18.08 -10.00 2.58
C ARG A 514 18.87 -11.26 2.96
N ALA A 515 18.32 -12.08 3.85
CA ALA A 515 19.00 -13.28 4.34
C ALA A 515 19.40 -14.25 3.22
N ASN A 516 18.51 -14.44 2.24
CA ASN A 516 18.79 -15.31 1.09
C ASN A 516 19.93 -14.79 0.20
N ILE A 517 20.10 -13.48 0.06
CA ILE A 517 21.22 -12.88 -0.69
C ILE A 517 22.54 -13.14 0.03
N TYR A 518 22.59 -12.93 1.35
CA TYR A 518 23.77 -13.28 2.16
C TYR A 518 24.12 -14.77 2.05
N TYR A 519 23.12 -15.64 2.17
CA TYR A 519 23.26 -17.08 2.00
C TYR A 519 23.86 -17.42 0.62
N ASN A 520 23.25 -16.93 -0.45
CA ASN A 520 23.68 -17.22 -1.82
C ASN A 520 25.09 -16.68 -2.12
N MET A 521 25.44 -15.48 -1.62
CA MET A 521 26.80 -14.94 -1.72
C MET A 521 27.82 -15.82 -0.98
N ALA A 522 27.48 -16.33 0.20
CA ALA A 522 28.37 -17.23 0.95
C ALA A 522 28.61 -18.54 0.18
N LEU A 523 27.58 -19.10 -0.46
CA LEU A 523 27.73 -20.28 -1.32
C LEU A 523 28.62 -19.98 -2.54
N ALA A 524 28.41 -18.83 -3.19
CA ALA A 524 29.22 -18.40 -4.32
C ALA A 524 30.70 -18.21 -3.94
N LEU A 525 30.97 -17.58 -2.79
CA LEU A 525 32.33 -17.38 -2.26
C LEU A 525 33.02 -18.70 -1.95
N ASN A 526 32.31 -19.68 -1.38
CA ASN A 526 32.86 -21.02 -1.16
C ASN A 526 33.25 -21.71 -2.48
N ARG A 527 32.44 -21.56 -3.54
CA ARG A 527 32.77 -22.07 -4.87
C ARG A 527 33.88 -21.31 -5.60
N LEU A 528 34.24 -20.13 -5.10
CA LEU A 528 35.40 -19.35 -5.54
C LEU A 528 36.64 -19.61 -4.68
N ASP A 529 36.61 -20.63 -3.80
CA ASP A 529 37.68 -20.95 -2.84
C ASP A 529 38.00 -19.81 -1.84
N ARG A 530 37.03 -18.92 -1.57
CA ARG A 530 37.15 -17.77 -0.65
C ARG A 530 36.43 -18.02 0.68
N GLN A 531 36.75 -19.15 1.33
CA GLN A 531 36.07 -19.62 2.55
C GLN A 531 36.09 -18.61 3.70
N GLN A 532 37.22 -17.95 3.95
CA GLN A 532 37.34 -16.95 5.01
C GLN A 532 36.37 -15.78 4.83
N GLU A 533 36.17 -15.34 3.58
CA GLU A 533 35.24 -14.26 3.28
C GLU A 533 33.79 -14.72 3.41
N ALA A 534 33.49 -15.96 3.02
CA ALA A 534 32.17 -16.56 3.22
C ALA A 534 31.82 -16.65 4.71
N GLU A 535 32.75 -17.08 5.56
CA GLU A 535 32.56 -17.15 7.02
C GLU A 535 32.29 -15.77 7.62
N GLN A 536 33.05 -14.75 7.24
CA GLN A 536 32.82 -13.37 7.68
C GLN A 536 31.44 -12.86 7.28
N LEU A 537 31.03 -13.14 6.04
CA LEU A 537 29.72 -12.75 5.53
C LEU A 537 28.59 -13.46 6.29
N LEU A 538 28.75 -14.75 6.58
CA LEU A 538 27.77 -15.51 7.37
C LEU A 538 27.69 -15.04 8.81
N GLN A 539 28.80 -14.66 9.44
CA GLN A 539 28.79 -14.05 10.78
C GLN A 539 27.99 -12.75 10.78
N GLN A 540 28.20 -11.89 9.77
CA GLN A 540 27.43 -10.66 9.61
C GLN A 540 25.94 -10.96 9.37
N ALA A 541 25.62 -11.93 8.52
CA ALA A 541 24.24 -12.32 8.24
C ALA A 541 23.53 -12.85 9.49
N ARG A 542 24.19 -13.72 10.27
CA ARG A 542 23.67 -14.27 11.54
C ARG A 542 23.49 -13.20 12.61
N TYR A 543 24.30 -12.14 12.59
CA TYR A 543 24.11 -10.98 13.47
C TYR A 543 22.78 -10.27 13.17
N PHE A 544 22.46 -10.05 11.89
CA PHE A 544 21.22 -9.41 11.46
C PHE A 544 19.99 -10.34 11.56
N TYR A 545 20.18 -11.63 11.29
CA TYR A 545 19.14 -12.65 11.17
C TYR A 545 19.43 -13.88 12.06
N PRO A 546 19.42 -13.73 13.39
CA PRO A 546 19.87 -14.79 14.30
C PRO A 546 18.99 -16.05 14.29
N ASN A 547 17.73 -15.94 13.84
CA ASN A 547 16.75 -17.04 13.84
C ASN A 547 16.44 -17.56 12.42
N ASP A 548 17.14 -17.08 11.40
CA ASP A 548 16.88 -17.54 10.03
C ASP A 548 17.42 -18.96 9.83
N ALA A 549 16.54 -19.87 9.45
CA ALA A 549 16.88 -21.27 9.26
C ALA A 549 17.97 -21.45 8.18
N MET A 550 17.97 -20.65 7.12
CA MET A 550 18.93 -20.77 6.02
C MET A 550 20.37 -20.48 6.48
N LEU A 551 20.53 -19.66 7.51
CA LEU A 551 21.83 -19.21 7.99
C LEU A 551 22.39 -20.08 9.13
N GLN A 552 21.65 -21.10 9.58
CA GLN A 552 22.11 -22.07 10.56
C GLN A 552 23.28 -22.91 10.02
N GLU A 553 24.22 -23.25 10.89
CA GLU A 553 25.46 -23.97 10.54
C GLU A 553 25.16 -25.31 9.84
N ASP A 554 24.29 -26.14 10.41
CA ASP A 554 23.87 -27.42 9.82
C ASP A 554 23.29 -27.29 8.40
N ASN A 555 22.54 -26.21 8.14
CA ASN A 555 21.91 -25.99 6.83
C ASN A 555 22.93 -25.48 5.79
N ILE A 556 23.87 -24.62 6.21
CA ILE A 556 24.99 -24.18 5.38
C ILE A 556 25.89 -25.37 5.03
N ASP A 557 26.27 -26.18 6.02
CA ASP A 557 27.15 -27.34 5.83
C ASP A 557 26.51 -28.36 4.88
N LYS A 558 25.21 -28.61 5.07
CA LYS A 558 24.44 -29.46 4.17
C LYS A 558 24.42 -28.91 2.75
N ALA A 559 24.19 -27.60 2.58
CA ALA A 559 24.18 -26.96 1.27
C ALA A 559 25.54 -27.07 0.57
N LEU A 560 26.64 -26.82 1.29
CA LEU A 560 28.01 -26.97 0.79
C LEU A 560 28.32 -28.42 0.39
N GLN A 561 27.89 -29.41 1.18
CA GLN A 561 28.06 -30.83 0.84
C GLN A 561 27.27 -31.22 -0.43
N THR A 562 26.03 -30.76 -0.59
CA THR A 562 25.25 -30.99 -1.83
C THR A 562 25.87 -30.31 -3.03
N LEU A 563 26.45 -29.12 -2.83
CA LEU A 563 27.20 -28.40 -3.85
C LEU A 563 28.44 -29.19 -4.29
N ASP A 564 29.21 -29.76 -3.38
CA ASP A 564 30.41 -30.55 -3.70
C ASP A 564 30.08 -31.86 -4.43
N GLN A 565 28.88 -32.41 -4.19
CA GLN A 565 28.39 -33.63 -4.85
C GLN A 565 27.74 -33.36 -6.22
N GLY A 566 27.75 -32.12 -6.73
CA GLY A 566 27.20 -31.76 -8.05
C GLY A 566 25.67 -31.82 -8.13
N HIS A 567 24.96 -31.91 -7.00
CA HIS A 567 23.50 -32.01 -6.95
C HIS A 567 22.90 -30.73 -6.33
N VAL A 568 22.34 -29.85 -7.15
CA VAL A 568 21.55 -28.71 -6.64
C VAL A 568 20.19 -29.24 -6.18
N SER A 569 19.93 -29.22 -4.86
CA SER A 569 18.67 -29.72 -4.31
C SER A 569 17.48 -28.83 -4.72
N GLN A 570 16.25 -29.34 -4.65
CA GLN A 570 15.06 -28.50 -4.88
C GLN A 570 14.95 -27.36 -3.86
N ALA A 571 15.44 -27.55 -2.62
CA ALA A 571 15.47 -26.49 -1.61
C ALA A 571 16.46 -25.37 -2.00
N ASP A 572 17.61 -25.72 -2.59
CA ASP A 572 18.58 -24.74 -3.10
C ASP A 572 18.04 -23.99 -4.31
N LYS A 573 17.26 -24.65 -5.17
CA LYS A 573 16.58 -23.96 -6.29
C LYS A 573 15.53 -22.96 -5.79
N THR A 574 14.80 -23.30 -4.74
CA THR A 574 13.81 -22.40 -4.12
C THR A 574 14.46 -21.30 -3.30
N ALA A 575 15.67 -21.49 -2.75
CA ALA A 575 16.47 -20.45 -2.11
C ALA A 575 17.15 -19.49 -3.12
N MET A 576 17.45 -20.01 -4.32
CA MET A 576 17.96 -19.21 -5.43
C MET A 576 16.86 -18.41 -6.13
N ILE A 577 15.63 -18.90 -6.22
CA ILE A 577 14.48 -18.12 -6.70
C ILE A 577 13.97 -17.27 -5.53
N GLY A 578 13.65 -16.00 -5.77
CA GLY A 578 13.49 -15.02 -4.69
C GLY A 578 12.39 -15.39 -3.71
N PRO A 579 12.41 -14.86 -2.48
CA PRO A 579 11.31 -15.09 -1.58
C PRO A 579 10.05 -14.61 -2.30
N ALA A 580 9.02 -15.46 -2.32
CA ALA A 580 7.67 -14.93 -2.36
C ALA A 580 7.62 -13.94 -1.19
N GLU A 581 7.41 -12.66 -1.48
CA GLU A 581 7.14 -11.68 -0.43
C GLU A 581 5.79 -12.07 0.16
N GLU A 582 5.81 -13.04 1.09
CA GLU A 582 4.62 -13.45 1.83
C GLU A 582 4.19 -12.24 2.69
N SER A 583 3.11 -11.60 2.25
CA SER A 583 2.43 -10.48 2.91
C SER A 583 1.30 -10.91 3.83
#